data_AF-A0A7W6RE86-F1
#
_entry.id   AF-A0A7W6RE86-F1
#
_cell.length_a   1.000
_cell.length_b   1.000
_cell.length_c   1.000
_cell.angle_alpha   90.00
_cell.angle_beta   90.00
_cell.angle_gamma   90.00
#
_symmetry.space_group_name_H-M   'P 1'
#
loop_
_entity.id
_entity.type
_entity.pdbx_description
1 polymer ?
#
loop_
_entity_poly.entity_id
_entity_poly.type
_entity_poly.pdbx_seq_one_letter_code
_entity_poly.pdbx_strand_id
1 'polypeptide(L)'
;MVDPVATSGLVGDATSESGQSRNKLANDLDSFLTLLTTQLKAQDPLSPMDSTEFTNQLVLFAQVEQQINQNENLESLLKSTVKTQQAMAINFLDSYVEVEANKVMLLDSKAVFTYGLSGDAKSVKVLVKDADGAVVRTFEGNPTQGLHKITWDGTDKDGKTVDDGVYVLEVSATARDDAKDELKTWTTSLGKVTGVASDGNATYLAIGDLSVDLDKVLGVFNELPLDDVGGGDDIGDGDGGDGTDTAGDGTGDGSGDGDGTPDETETT
;
A
#
# COMPACT_ATOMS: atom_id res chain seq x y z
N MET A 1 -25.95 -16.16 6.89
CA MET A 1 -24.90 -17.15 7.18
C MET A 1 -23.82 -16.80 6.18
N VAL A 2 -22.77 -16.10 6.65
CA VAL A 2 -21.70 -15.59 5.78
C VAL A 2 -20.76 -16.74 5.48
N ASP A 3 -20.63 -17.09 4.20
CA ASP A 3 -19.73 -18.13 3.75
C ASP A 3 -18.28 -17.68 4.02
N PRO A 4 -17.44 -18.52 4.67
CA PRO A 4 -16.04 -18.20 4.88
C PRO A 4 -15.36 -18.13 3.51
N VAL A 5 -14.66 -17.02 3.26
CA VAL A 5 -13.83 -16.81 2.07
C VAL A 5 -13.05 -18.10 1.76
N ALA A 6 -13.10 -18.56 0.52
CA ALA A 6 -12.50 -19.81 0.10
C ALA A 6 -10.98 -19.77 0.30
N THR A 7 -10.53 -20.15 1.50
CA THR A 7 -9.12 -20.21 1.93
C THR A 7 -8.46 -21.51 1.44
N SER A 8 -9.04 -22.15 0.42
CA SER A 8 -8.61 -23.44 -0.11
C SER A 8 -7.43 -23.27 -1.07
N GLY A 9 -6.30 -22.80 -0.54
CA GLY A 9 -5.06 -22.65 -1.32
C GLY A 9 -3.83 -22.21 -0.53
N LEU A 10 -3.97 -21.75 0.72
CA LEU A 10 -2.90 -21.04 1.44
C LEU A 10 -2.18 -21.87 2.52
N VAL A 11 -2.51 -23.16 2.67
CA VAL A 11 -1.84 -24.03 3.66
C VAL A 11 -0.86 -24.96 2.96
N GLY A 12 0.17 -24.37 2.35
CA GLY A 12 1.43 -25.07 2.10
C GLY A 12 2.23 -25.02 3.40
N ASP A 13 2.53 -26.18 3.99
CA ASP A 13 3.45 -26.30 5.12
C ASP A 13 4.86 -25.91 4.65
N ALA A 14 5.13 -24.60 4.62
CA ALA A 14 6.43 -24.06 4.27
C ALA A 14 7.37 -24.28 5.45
N THR A 15 7.97 -25.47 5.54
CA THR A 15 9.19 -25.67 6.34
C THR A 15 10.20 -24.60 5.94
N SER A 16 10.71 -23.83 6.91
CA SER A 16 11.62 -22.74 6.59
C SER A 16 12.97 -23.24 6.06
N GLU A 17 13.63 -22.41 5.25
CA GLU A 17 14.88 -22.76 4.58
C GLU A 17 16.00 -23.10 5.58
N SER A 18 16.03 -22.42 6.73
CA SER A 18 16.93 -22.75 7.85
C SER A 18 16.64 -24.13 8.45
N GLY A 19 15.36 -24.53 8.55
CA GLY A 19 14.95 -25.87 8.99
C GLY A 19 15.42 -26.98 8.05
N GLN A 20 15.33 -26.74 6.74
CA GLN A 20 15.88 -27.67 5.73
C GLN A 20 17.41 -27.76 5.81
N SER A 21 18.09 -26.62 5.98
CA SER A 21 19.54 -26.56 6.14
C SER A 21 20.02 -27.29 7.39
N ARG A 22 19.28 -27.19 8.51
CA ARG A 22 19.55 -27.94 9.75
C ARG A 22 19.45 -29.44 9.54
N ASN A 23 18.40 -29.91 8.86
CA ASN A 23 18.22 -31.33 8.55
C ASN A 23 19.35 -31.86 7.65
N LYS A 24 19.79 -31.07 6.67
CA LYS A 24 20.92 -31.43 5.82
C LYS A 24 22.22 -31.54 6.64
N LEU A 25 22.50 -30.56 7.50
CA LEU A 25 23.69 -30.57 8.35
C LEU A 25 23.71 -31.79 9.29
N ALA A 26 22.55 -32.16 9.86
CA ALA A 26 22.42 -33.34 10.71
C ALA A 26 22.73 -34.65 9.95
N ASN A 27 22.24 -34.79 8.71
CA ASN A 27 22.53 -35.95 7.87
C ASN A 27 24.02 -36.01 7.46
N ASP A 28 24.62 -34.85 7.16
CA ASP A 28 26.05 -34.75 6.82
C ASP A 28 26.94 -35.13 8.02
N LEU A 29 26.55 -34.72 9.24
CA LEU A 29 27.23 -35.10 10.49
C LEU A 29 27.10 -36.60 10.78
N ASP A 30 25.93 -37.20 10.61
CA ASP A 30 25.71 -38.65 10.82
C ASP A 30 26.53 -39.50 9.83
N SER A 31 26.58 -39.07 8.57
CA SER A 31 27.42 -39.69 7.54
C SER A 31 28.90 -39.58 7.90
N PHE A 32 29.33 -38.41 8.39
CA PHE A 32 30.69 -38.20 8.87
C PHE A 32 31.04 -39.11 10.06
N LEU A 33 30.19 -39.17 11.10
CA LEU A 33 30.39 -40.02 12.27
C LEU A 33 30.42 -41.51 11.89
N THR A 34 29.61 -41.92 10.91
CA THR A 34 29.59 -43.30 10.40
C THR A 34 30.89 -43.65 9.68
N LEU A 35 31.37 -42.77 8.79
CA LEU A 35 32.64 -42.96 8.09
C LEU A 35 33.82 -42.97 9.08
N LEU A 36 33.82 -42.06 10.05
CA LEU A 36 34.83 -41.97 11.09
C LEU A 36 34.87 -43.25 11.94
N THR A 37 33.71 -43.73 12.39
CA THR A 37 33.61 -44.96 13.19
C THR A 37 34.09 -46.17 12.39
N THR A 38 33.82 -46.19 11.08
CA THR A 38 34.28 -47.25 10.18
C THR A 38 35.80 -47.20 10.01
N GLN A 39 36.38 -46.01 9.82
CA GLN A 39 37.83 -45.82 9.71
C GLN A 39 38.54 -46.21 11.01
N LEU A 40 38.05 -45.79 12.17
CA LEU A 40 38.61 -46.17 13.47
C LEU A 40 38.60 -47.68 13.73
N LYS A 41 37.55 -48.39 13.28
CA LYS A 41 37.50 -49.86 13.34
C LYS A 41 38.52 -50.55 12.42
N ALA A 42 38.93 -49.89 11.35
CA ALA A 42 39.84 -50.42 10.34
C ALA A 42 41.30 -49.92 10.49
N GLN A 43 41.61 -49.15 11.54
CA GLN A 43 42.93 -48.57 11.73
C GLN A 43 44.01 -49.61 12.06
N ASP A 44 45.22 -49.38 11.53
CA ASP A 44 46.42 -50.11 11.92
C ASP A 44 46.99 -49.46 13.20
N PRO A 45 47.17 -50.21 14.31
CA PRO A 45 47.73 -49.69 15.55
C PRO A 45 49.14 -49.08 15.42
N LEU A 46 49.87 -49.33 14.32
CA LEU A 46 51.20 -48.76 14.06
C LEU A 46 51.17 -47.40 13.30
N SER A 47 50.00 -46.89 12.90
CA SER A 47 49.87 -45.59 12.23
C SER A 47 48.53 -44.91 12.56
N PRO A 48 48.38 -44.33 13.78
CA PRO A 48 47.15 -43.66 14.17
C PRO A 48 46.86 -42.45 13.27
N MET A 49 45.57 -42.22 12.99
CA MET A 49 45.12 -41.02 12.28
C MET A 49 45.42 -39.75 13.09
N ASP A 50 45.63 -38.63 12.40
CA ASP A 50 45.82 -37.32 13.02
C ASP A 50 44.47 -36.79 13.56
N SER A 51 44.37 -36.65 14.88
CA SER A 51 43.17 -36.13 15.59
C SER A 51 42.87 -34.66 15.28
N THR A 52 43.82 -33.95 14.66
CA THR A 52 43.69 -32.53 14.32
C THR A 52 42.64 -32.29 13.25
N GLU A 53 42.58 -33.16 12.23
CA GLU A 53 41.62 -33.03 11.12
C GLU A 53 40.17 -33.20 11.60
N PHE A 54 39.94 -34.14 12.53
CA PHE A 54 38.64 -34.34 13.17
C PHE A 54 38.18 -33.10 13.95
N THR A 55 39.10 -32.52 14.73
CA THR A 55 38.81 -31.32 15.53
C THR A 55 38.48 -30.13 14.61
N ASN A 56 39.21 -29.99 13.50
CA ASN A 56 38.94 -28.96 12.49
C ASN A 56 37.54 -29.13 11.88
N GLN A 57 37.14 -30.35 11.52
CA GLN A 57 35.83 -30.60 10.93
C GLN A 57 34.70 -30.35 11.94
N LEU A 58 34.85 -30.72 13.22
CA LEU A 58 33.88 -30.36 14.26
C LEU A 58 33.72 -28.85 14.43
N VAL A 59 34.82 -28.09 14.37
CA VAL A 59 34.76 -26.62 14.42
C VAL A 59 34.00 -26.06 13.22
N LEU A 60 34.20 -26.61 12.02
CA LEU A 60 33.45 -26.21 10.83
C LEU A 60 31.94 -26.52 10.96
N PHE A 61 31.58 -27.71 11.44
CA PHE A 61 30.18 -28.05 11.70
C PHE A 61 29.54 -27.09 12.70
N ALA A 62 30.24 -26.77 13.81
CA ALA A 62 29.75 -25.81 14.80
C ALA A 62 29.57 -24.39 14.21
N GLN A 63 30.46 -23.96 13.31
CA GLN A 63 30.32 -22.68 12.61
C GLN A 63 29.11 -22.67 11.68
N VAL A 64 28.90 -23.74 10.89
CA VAL A 64 27.73 -23.87 10.01
C VAL A 64 26.44 -23.94 10.82
N GLU A 65 26.43 -24.68 11.94
CA GLU A 65 25.28 -24.73 12.86
C GLU A 65 24.96 -23.34 13.43
N GLN A 66 25.97 -22.59 13.86
CA GLN A 66 25.79 -21.22 14.32
C GLN A 66 25.22 -20.32 13.20
N GLN A 67 25.67 -20.48 11.96
CA GLN A 67 25.14 -19.75 10.81
C GLN A 67 23.68 -20.11 10.54
N ILE A 68 23.31 -21.39 10.64
CA ILE A 68 21.92 -21.84 10.50
C ILE A 68 21.05 -21.24 11.61
N ASN A 69 21.52 -21.25 12.86
CA ASN A 69 20.82 -20.63 13.98
C ASN A 69 20.67 -19.11 13.80
N GLN A 70 21.67 -18.45 13.21
CA GLN A 70 21.56 -17.02 12.85
C GLN A 70 20.46 -16.81 11.80
N ASN A 71 20.43 -17.63 10.75
CA ASN A 71 19.39 -17.54 9.72
C ASN A 71 17.98 -17.83 10.26
N GLU A 72 17.83 -18.81 11.16
CA GLU A 72 16.54 -19.09 11.82
C GLU A 72 16.06 -17.90 12.66
N ASN A 73 16.97 -17.23 13.37
CA ASN A 73 16.62 -16.00 14.09
C ASN A 73 16.18 -14.87 13.13
N LEU A 74 16.83 -14.73 11.97
CA LEU A 74 16.44 -13.76 10.94
C LEU A 74 15.06 -14.08 10.36
N GLU A 75 14.77 -15.35 10.06
CA GLU A 75 13.45 -15.80 9.63
C GLU A 75 12.37 -15.53 10.69
N SER A 76 12.69 -15.77 11.97
CA SER A 76 11.79 -15.49 13.09
C SER A 76 11.52 -13.99 13.24
N LEU A 77 12.55 -13.15 13.08
CA LEU A 77 12.39 -11.69 13.07
C LEU A 77 11.49 -11.25 11.92
N LEU A 78 11.70 -11.78 10.73
CA LEU A 78 10.88 -11.48 9.56
C LEU A 78 9.41 -11.89 9.78
N LYS A 79 9.15 -13.08 10.34
CA LYS A 79 7.81 -13.51 10.74
C LYS A 79 7.19 -12.57 11.77
N SER A 80 7.97 -12.05 12.72
CA SER A 80 7.49 -11.07 13.69
C SER A 80 7.14 -9.72 13.03
N THR A 81 7.92 -9.28 12.04
CA THR A 81 7.62 -8.08 11.26
C THR A 81 6.32 -8.23 10.49
N VAL A 82 6.11 -9.38 9.81
CA VAL A 82 4.85 -9.67 9.09
C VAL A 82 3.66 -9.67 10.04
N LYS A 83 3.77 -10.30 11.22
CA LYS A 83 2.70 -10.25 12.24
C LYS A 83 2.39 -8.82 12.71
N THR A 84 3.42 -7.99 12.83
CA THR A 84 3.24 -6.57 13.22
C THR A 84 2.55 -5.80 12.09
N GLN A 85 2.94 -6.03 10.84
CA GLN A 85 2.31 -5.45 9.67
C GLN A 85 0.84 -5.88 9.56
N GLN A 86 0.55 -7.16 9.79
CA GLN A 86 -0.82 -7.68 9.86
C GLN A 86 -1.64 -7.00 10.95
N ALA A 87 -1.07 -6.81 12.15
CA ALA A 87 -1.75 -6.11 13.24
C ALA A 87 -2.06 -4.64 12.90
N MET A 88 -1.18 -3.97 12.16
CA MET A 88 -1.45 -2.61 11.67
C MET A 88 -2.51 -2.59 10.57
N ALA A 89 -2.47 -3.57 9.65
CA ALA A 89 -3.43 -3.72 8.56
C ALA A 89 -4.86 -3.98 9.05
N ILE A 90 -5.05 -4.57 10.25
CA ILE A 90 -6.37 -4.72 10.88
C ILE A 90 -7.07 -3.37 11.05
N ASN A 91 -6.32 -2.27 11.24
CA ASN A 91 -6.91 -0.92 11.33
C ASN A 91 -7.55 -0.44 10.02
N PHE A 92 -7.25 -1.10 8.90
CA PHE A 92 -7.87 -0.79 7.62
C PHE A 92 -9.20 -1.49 7.43
N LEU A 93 -9.55 -2.48 8.26
CA LEU A 93 -10.87 -3.10 8.22
C LEU A 93 -11.96 -2.02 8.30
N ASP A 94 -12.99 -2.20 7.48
CA ASP A 94 -14.08 -1.25 7.29
C ASP A 94 -13.72 0.12 6.69
N SER A 95 -12.43 0.39 6.45
CA SER A 95 -11.98 1.58 5.72
C SER A 95 -12.00 1.33 4.21
N TYR A 96 -12.04 2.40 3.44
CA TYR A 96 -11.84 2.36 2.00
C TYR A 96 -10.36 2.56 1.69
N VAL A 97 -9.81 1.77 0.78
CA VAL A 97 -8.42 1.91 0.34
C VAL A 97 -8.38 2.17 -1.15
N GLU A 98 -7.44 3.01 -1.57
CA GLU A 98 -7.03 3.12 -2.96
C GLU A 98 -5.76 2.31 -3.15
N VAL A 99 -5.78 1.40 -4.12
CA VAL A 99 -4.68 0.48 -4.39
C VAL A 99 -4.26 0.52 -5.84
N GLU A 100 -2.96 0.43 -6.10
CA GLU A 100 -2.42 0.25 -7.44
C GLU A 100 -2.75 -1.17 -7.94
N ALA A 101 -3.77 -1.28 -8.79
CA ALA A 101 -4.26 -2.55 -9.30
C ALA A 101 -4.90 -2.39 -10.68
N ASN A 102 -4.75 -3.41 -11.53
CA ASN A 102 -5.49 -3.55 -12.78
C ASN A 102 -6.76 -4.40 -12.63
N LYS A 103 -7.25 -4.54 -11.40
CA LYS A 103 -8.47 -5.26 -11.07
C LYS A 103 -9.31 -4.40 -10.14
N VAL A 104 -10.63 -4.52 -10.25
CA VAL A 104 -11.59 -3.87 -9.38
C VAL A 104 -12.63 -4.87 -8.90
N MET A 105 -13.03 -4.75 -7.64
CA MET A 105 -14.17 -5.49 -7.10
C MET A 105 -15.45 -4.73 -7.45
N LEU A 106 -16.36 -5.38 -8.18
CA LEU A 106 -17.76 -4.95 -8.31
C LEU A 106 -18.54 -5.59 -7.16
N LEU A 107 -19.19 -4.76 -6.35
CA LEU A 107 -20.05 -5.20 -5.27
C LEU A 107 -21.27 -4.28 -5.20
N ASP A 108 -22.46 -4.85 -5.02
CA ASP A 108 -23.71 -4.10 -4.94
C ASP A 108 -23.92 -3.15 -6.13
N SER A 109 -23.56 -3.61 -7.35
CA SER A 109 -23.63 -2.80 -8.58
C SER A 109 -22.82 -1.50 -8.53
N LYS A 110 -21.73 -1.45 -7.75
CA LYS A 110 -20.84 -0.30 -7.67
C LYS A 110 -19.38 -0.72 -7.66
N ALA A 111 -18.61 -0.12 -8.57
CA ALA A 111 -17.16 -0.25 -8.63
C ALA A 111 -16.56 1.14 -8.88
N VAL A 112 -15.50 1.49 -8.16
CA VAL A 112 -14.79 2.76 -8.34
C VAL A 112 -13.32 2.48 -8.62
N PHE A 113 -12.80 3.09 -9.67
CA PHE A 113 -11.42 2.96 -10.06
C PHE A 113 -10.93 4.24 -10.70
N THR A 114 -9.61 4.41 -10.80
CA THR A 114 -9.00 5.50 -11.54
C THR A 114 -8.09 4.94 -12.62
N TYR A 115 -7.87 5.75 -13.66
CA TYR A 115 -6.74 5.57 -14.54
C TYR A 115 -5.87 6.82 -14.52
N GLY A 116 -4.57 6.63 -14.71
CA GLY A 116 -3.60 7.70 -14.79
C GLY A 116 -2.91 7.75 -16.15
N LEU A 117 -2.58 8.96 -16.59
CA LEU A 117 -1.80 9.22 -17.79
C LEU A 117 -0.55 10.03 -17.43
N SER A 118 0.62 9.62 -17.93
CA SER A 118 1.87 10.35 -17.73
C SER A 118 1.97 11.63 -18.58
N GLY A 119 1.05 11.87 -19.51
CA GLY A 119 0.99 13.05 -20.38
C GLY A 119 -0.37 13.13 -21.09
N ASP A 120 -0.61 14.22 -21.83
CA ASP A 120 -1.82 14.36 -22.63
C ASP A 120 -1.88 13.33 -23.76
N ALA A 121 -3.04 12.71 -23.92
CA ALA A 121 -3.38 11.78 -24.97
C ALA A 121 -4.24 12.46 -26.06
N LYS A 122 -4.38 11.79 -27.20
CA LYS A 122 -5.34 12.09 -28.25
C LYS A 122 -6.72 11.50 -27.93
N SER A 123 -6.73 10.30 -27.35
CA SER A 123 -7.93 9.57 -26.96
C SER A 123 -7.60 8.50 -25.92
N VAL A 124 -8.53 8.20 -25.03
CA VAL A 124 -8.39 7.16 -24.00
C VAL A 124 -9.63 6.27 -24.00
N LYS A 125 -9.42 4.97 -23.91
CA LYS A 125 -10.46 3.98 -23.64
C LYS A 125 -10.10 3.16 -22.43
N VAL A 126 -11.07 2.96 -21.55
CA VAL A 126 -10.93 2.07 -20.39
C VAL A 126 -11.89 0.91 -20.57
N LEU A 127 -11.35 -0.30 -20.66
CA LEU A 127 -12.10 -1.52 -20.86
C LEU A 127 -12.23 -2.24 -19.52
N VAL A 128 -13.44 -2.67 -19.21
CA VAL A 128 -13.75 -3.56 -18.09
C VAL A 128 -13.99 -4.95 -18.66
N LYS A 129 -13.19 -5.92 -18.22
CA LYS A 129 -13.22 -7.30 -18.68
C LYS A 129 -13.58 -8.25 -17.56
N ASP A 130 -14.32 -9.31 -17.87
CA ASP A 130 -14.60 -10.39 -16.92
C ASP A 130 -13.40 -11.34 -16.74
N ALA A 131 -13.58 -12.39 -15.95
CA ALA A 131 -12.55 -13.40 -15.67
C ALA A 131 -12.12 -14.20 -16.91
N ASP A 132 -13.00 -14.32 -17.91
CA ASP A 132 -12.72 -14.99 -19.19
C ASP A 132 -12.02 -14.06 -20.20
N GLY A 133 -11.87 -12.78 -19.85
CA GLY A 133 -11.24 -11.75 -20.68
C GLY A 133 -12.18 -11.10 -21.69
N ALA A 134 -13.48 -11.39 -21.63
CA ALA A 134 -14.46 -10.74 -22.50
C ALA A 134 -14.74 -9.31 -22.03
N VAL A 135 -14.91 -8.39 -22.98
CA VAL A 135 -15.18 -6.97 -22.68
C VAL A 135 -16.64 -6.82 -22.30
N VAL A 136 -16.87 -6.45 -21.05
CA VAL A 136 -18.21 -6.21 -20.48
C VAL A 136 -18.64 -4.77 -20.70
N ARG A 137 -17.73 -3.82 -20.47
CA ARG A 137 -18.01 -2.39 -20.59
C ARG A 137 -16.79 -1.65 -21.13
N THR A 138 -17.05 -0.57 -21.87
CA THR A 138 -16.03 0.36 -22.34
C THR A 138 -16.41 1.78 -21.93
N PHE A 139 -15.44 2.52 -21.40
CA PHE A 139 -15.55 3.94 -21.09
C PHE A 139 -14.63 4.72 -22.02
N GLU A 140 -15.12 5.83 -22.56
CA GLU A 140 -14.28 6.83 -23.21
C GLU A 140 -13.73 7.74 -22.10
N GLY A 141 -12.41 7.78 -21.95
CA GLY A 141 -11.72 8.51 -20.88
C GLY A 141 -11.38 9.95 -21.26
N ASN A 142 -11.27 10.82 -20.26
CA ASN A 142 -10.60 12.11 -20.37
C ASN A 142 -9.12 11.93 -20.79
N PRO A 143 -8.68 12.55 -21.90
CA PRO A 143 -7.33 12.36 -22.41
C PRO A 143 -6.27 13.28 -21.78
N THR A 144 -6.58 14.13 -20.78
CA THR A 144 -5.56 15.00 -20.18
C THR A 144 -4.62 14.24 -19.25
N GLN A 145 -3.40 14.74 -19.06
CA GLN A 145 -2.46 14.22 -18.05
C GLN A 145 -3.08 14.18 -16.65
N GLY A 146 -2.70 13.20 -15.83
CA GLY A 146 -3.12 13.08 -14.44
C GLY A 146 -4.02 11.87 -14.17
N LEU A 147 -4.66 11.88 -13.00
CA LEU A 147 -5.57 10.83 -12.55
C LEU A 147 -7.01 11.19 -12.88
N HIS A 148 -7.78 10.19 -13.33
CA HIS A 148 -9.17 10.35 -13.72
C HIS A 148 -9.99 9.21 -13.11
N LYS A 149 -11.03 9.57 -12.36
CA LYS A 149 -11.91 8.61 -11.69
C LYS A 149 -13.03 8.16 -12.60
N ILE A 150 -13.40 6.89 -12.50
CA ILE A 150 -14.56 6.29 -13.13
C ILE A 150 -15.35 5.54 -12.07
N THR A 151 -16.66 5.79 -12.03
CA THR A 151 -17.62 4.98 -11.27
C THR A 151 -18.40 4.12 -12.25
N TRP A 152 -18.34 2.80 -12.06
CA TRP A 152 -19.11 1.84 -12.83
C TRP A 152 -20.29 1.32 -12.01
N ASP A 153 -21.43 1.24 -12.67
CA ASP A 153 -22.73 0.83 -12.12
C ASP A 153 -23.00 -0.68 -12.27
N GLY A 154 -21.99 -1.47 -12.63
CA GLY A 154 -22.14 -2.91 -12.83
C GLY A 154 -22.99 -3.28 -14.04
N THR A 155 -23.09 -2.42 -15.06
CA THR A 155 -23.82 -2.72 -16.30
C THR A 155 -22.90 -3.02 -17.48
N ASP A 156 -23.31 -3.94 -18.34
CA ASP A 156 -22.63 -4.25 -19.60
C ASP A 156 -22.94 -3.22 -20.71
N LYS A 157 -22.44 -3.45 -21.93
CA LYS A 157 -22.70 -2.62 -23.11
C LYS A 157 -24.18 -2.48 -23.51
N ASP A 158 -25.04 -3.42 -23.11
CA ASP A 158 -26.47 -3.43 -23.42
C ASP A 158 -27.30 -2.85 -22.26
N GLY A 159 -26.65 -2.40 -21.18
CA GLY A 159 -27.28 -1.85 -19.98
C GLY A 159 -27.80 -2.92 -19.03
N LYS A 160 -27.42 -4.19 -19.22
CA LYS A 160 -27.81 -5.29 -18.34
C LYS A 160 -26.83 -5.36 -17.16
N THR A 161 -27.34 -5.53 -15.96
CA THR A 161 -26.53 -5.79 -14.77
C THR A 161 -25.73 -7.09 -14.92
N VAL A 162 -24.45 -7.03 -14.58
CA VAL A 162 -23.56 -8.20 -14.48
C VAL A 162 -23.39 -8.64 -13.03
N ASP A 163 -22.91 -9.85 -12.84
CA ASP A 163 -22.75 -10.43 -11.50
C ASP A 163 -21.62 -9.71 -10.72
N ASP A 164 -21.79 -9.62 -9.41
CA ASP A 164 -20.74 -9.11 -8.51
C ASP A 164 -19.49 -10.01 -8.60
N GLY A 165 -18.32 -9.41 -8.50
CA GLY A 165 -17.05 -10.12 -8.63
C GLY A 165 -15.89 -9.25 -9.05
N VAL A 166 -14.75 -9.89 -9.32
CA VAL A 166 -13.52 -9.19 -9.69
C VAL A 166 -13.44 -9.05 -11.22
N TYR A 167 -13.29 -7.81 -11.67
CA TYR A 167 -13.15 -7.46 -13.09
C TYR A 167 -11.75 -6.90 -13.37
N VAL A 168 -11.26 -7.11 -14.58
CA VAL A 168 -9.95 -6.62 -15.04
C VAL A 168 -10.13 -5.29 -15.77
N LEU A 169 -9.28 -4.33 -15.43
CA LEU A 169 -9.20 -3.01 -16.05
C LEU A 169 -8.06 -3.00 -17.07
N GLU A 170 -8.35 -2.51 -18.28
CA GLU A 170 -7.35 -2.26 -19.31
C GLU A 170 -7.51 -0.86 -19.87
N VAL A 171 -6.44 -0.06 -19.80
CA VAL A 171 -6.41 1.31 -20.30
C VAL A 171 -5.65 1.33 -21.62
N SER A 172 -6.29 1.85 -22.66
CA SER A 172 -5.68 2.09 -23.96
C SER A 172 -5.70 3.58 -24.24
N ALA A 173 -4.52 4.21 -24.30
CA ALA A 173 -4.37 5.62 -24.62
C ALA A 173 -3.57 5.79 -25.91
N THR A 174 -4.05 6.65 -26.81
CA THR A 174 -3.31 7.04 -28.02
C THR A 174 -2.55 8.31 -27.71
N ALA A 175 -1.22 8.28 -27.79
CA ALA A 175 -0.40 9.47 -27.62
C ALA A 175 -0.72 10.54 -28.67
N ARG A 176 -0.46 11.80 -28.35
CA ARG A 176 -0.52 12.88 -29.35
C ARG A 176 0.66 12.77 -30.32
N ASP A 177 0.48 13.28 -31.54
CA ASP A 177 1.50 13.23 -32.59
C ASP A 177 2.77 14.04 -32.23
N ASP A 178 2.67 14.98 -31.27
CA ASP A 178 3.75 15.82 -30.73
C ASP A 178 4.37 15.28 -29.43
N ALA A 179 3.97 14.09 -28.96
CA ALA A 179 4.49 13.49 -27.75
C ALA A 179 6.00 13.21 -27.88
N LYS A 180 6.79 13.71 -26.92
CA LYS A 180 8.24 13.54 -26.87
C LYS A 180 8.69 12.25 -26.18
N ASP A 181 7.87 11.78 -25.25
CA ASP A 181 8.11 10.59 -24.43
C ASP A 181 7.00 9.57 -24.63
N GLU A 182 7.28 8.31 -24.31
CA GLU A 182 6.27 7.24 -24.28
C GLU A 182 5.17 7.56 -23.26
N LEU A 183 3.91 7.48 -23.71
CA LEU A 183 2.75 7.70 -22.86
C LEU A 183 2.51 6.46 -21.98
N LYS A 184 2.76 6.60 -20.68
CA LYS A 184 2.51 5.54 -19.68
C LYS A 184 1.10 5.68 -19.13
N THR A 185 0.49 4.53 -18.86
CA THR A 185 -0.82 4.44 -18.21
C THR A 185 -0.74 3.51 -17.01
N TRP A 186 -1.56 3.77 -16.01
CA TRP A 186 -1.73 2.90 -14.85
C TRP A 186 -3.17 2.98 -14.36
N THR A 187 -3.54 2.08 -13.46
CA THR A 187 -4.88 2.04 -12.85
C THR A 187 -4.79 1.89 -11.35
N THR A 188 -5.75 2.48 -10.66
CA THR A 188 -5.97 2.24 -9.24
C THR A 188 -7.40 1.77 -9.03
N SER A 189 -7.64 0.99 -7.98
CA SER A 189 -8.98 0.56 -7.59
C SER A 189 -9.27 1.07 -6.19
N LEU A 190 -10.52 1.47 -5.97
CA LEU A 190 -11.01 1.89 -4.67
C LEU A 190 -12.05 0.89 -4.19
N GLY A 191 -11.92 0.47 -2.93
CA GLY A 191 -12.90 -0.42 -2.34
C GLY A 191 -12.75 -0.56 -0.84
N LYS A 192 -13.79 -1.08 -0.21
CA LYS A 192 -13.85 -1.29 1.24
C LYS A 192 -13.04 -2.52 1.62
N VAL A 193 -12.17 -2.40 2.62
CA VAL A 193 -11.43 -3.53 3.16
C VAL A 193 -12.37 -4.37 4.03
N THR A 194 -12.45 -5.64 3.69
CA THR A 194 -13.31 -6.65 4.31
C THR A 194 -12.52 -7.71 5.07
N GLY A 195 -11.19 -7.78 4.85
CA GLY A 195 -10.35 -8.77 5.49
C GLY A 195 -8.87 -8.42 5.41
N VAL A 196 -8.09 -9.07 6.25
CA VAL A 196 -6.62 -9.00 6.27
C VAL A 196 -6.10 -10.41 6.37
N ALA A 197 -5.18 -10.76 5.48
CA ALA A 197 -4.53 -12.07 5.45
C ALA A 197 -3.01 -11.90 5.29
N SER A 198 -2.28 -12.95 5.62
CA SER A 198 -0.84 -13.05 5.35
C SER A 198 -0.57 -14.34 4.61
N ASP A 199 0.26 -14.28 3.58
CA ASP A 199 0.79 -15.46 2.92
C ASP A 199 2.32 -15.33 2.83
N GLY A 200 3.02 -16.31 3.41
CA GLY A 200 4.47 -16.28 3.59
C GLY A 200 4.96 -15.00 4.28
N ASN A 201 5.55 -14.11 3.49
CA ASN A 201 6.19 -12.88 3.92
C ASN A 201 5.45 -11.60 3.52
N ALA A 202 4.28 -11.74 2.90
CA ALA A 202 3.47 -10.62 2.44
C ALA A 202 2.17 -10.52 3.25
N THR A 203 1.72 -9.28 3.44
CA THR A 203 0.43 -8.96 4.05
C THR A 203 -0.51 -8.49 2.94
N TYR A 204 -1.73 -9.03 2.92
CA TYR A 204 -2.75 -8.73 1.93
C TYR A 204 -3.99 -8.14 2.60
N LEU A 205 -4.61 -7.19 1.93
CA LEU A 205 -5.96 -6.72 2.23
C LEU A 205 -6.95 -7.40 1.27
N ALA A 206 -8.11 -7.76 1.78
CA ALA A 206 -9.21 -8.27 0.97
C ALA A 206 -10.25 -7.16 0.76
N ILE A 207 -10.54 -6.83 -0.49
CA ILE A 207 -11.62 -5.94 -0.93
C ILE A 207 -12.70 -6.83 -1.56
N GLY A 208 -13.62 -7.34 -0.74
CA GLY A 208 -14.47 -8.47 -1.14
C GLY A 208 -13.60 -9.67 -1.51
N ASP A 209 -13.76 -10.18 -2.73
CA ASP A 209 -12.97 -11.31 -3.25
C ASP A 209 -11.63 -10.87 -3.88
N LEU A 210 -11.37 -9.57 -4.00
CA LEU A 210 -10.11 -9.04 -4.52
C LEU A 210 -9.05 -8.98 -3.41
N SER A 211 -8.00 -9.79 -3.53
CA SER A 211 -6.81 -9.73 -2.66
C SER A 211 -5.77 -8.77 -3.24
N VAL A 212 -5.31 -7.81 -2.44
CA VAL A 212 -4.33 -6.78 -2.82
C VAL A 212 -3.20 -6.73 -1.81
N ASP A 213 -1.97 -6.61 -2.30
CA ASP A 213 -0.78 -6.50 -1.45
C ASP A 213 -0.83 -5.17 -0.68
N LEU A 214 -0.49 -5.19 0.61
CA LEU A 214 -0.45 -4.01 1.44
C LEU A 214 0.52 -2.95 0.88
N ASP A 215 1.60 -3.39 0.23
CA ASP A 215 2.59 -2.49 -0.37
C ASP A 215 2.04 -1.72 -1.59
N LYS A 216 0.89 -2.14 -2.12
CA LYS A 216 0.18 -1.48 -3.22
C LYS A 216 -0.88 -0.48 -2.75
N VAL A 217 -1.07 -0.32 -1.44
CA VAL A 217 -1.99 0.69 -0.89
C VAL A 217 -1.39 2.08 -1.05
N LEU A 218 -2.12 2.96 -1.72
CA LEU A 218 -1.76 4.36 -1.99
C LEU A 218 -2.43 5.32 -1.00
N GLY A 219 -3.62 4.98 -0.51
CA GLY A 219 -4.38 5.82 0.40
C GLY A 219 -5.45 5.04 1.17
N VAL A 220 -5.86 5.60 2.31
CA VAL A 220 -6.91 5.06 3.18
C VAL A 220 -7.90 6.19 3.48
N PHE A 221 -9.19 5.90 3.37
CA PHE A 221 -10.29 6.85 3.50
C PHE A 221 -11.38 6.26 4.40
N ASN A 222 -12.01 7.10 5.21
CA ASN A 222 -13.15 6.68 6.04
C ASN A 222 -14.42 6.44 5.22
N GLU A 223 -14.55 7.14 4.09
CA GLU A 223 -15.69 7.06 3.19
C GLU A 223 -15.19 6.87 1.76
N LEU A 224 -16.01 6.20 0.93
CA LEU A 224 -15.69 6.03 -0.48
C LEU A 224 -15.70 7.43 -1.13
N PRO A 225 -14.58 7.89 -1.72
CA PRO A 225 -14.54 9.20 -2.33
C PRO A 225 -15.31 9.17 -3.67
N LEU A 226 -16.63 9.26 -3.57
CA LEU A 226 -17.58 9.39 -4.66
C LEU A 226 -17.73 10.89 -4.98
N ASP A 227 -16.69 11.45 -5.57
CA ASP A 227 -16.63 12.83 -6.06
C ASP A 227 -17.17 13.91 -5.10
N ASP A 228 -16.28 14.43 -4.26
CA ASP A 228 -16.31 15.85 -3.92
C ASP A 228 -15.09 16.52 -4.55
N VAL A 229 -15.23 16.88 -5.83
CA VAL A 229 -14.54 18.07 -6.36
C VAL A 229 -15.62 19.13 -6.58
N GLY A 230 -16.44 19.36 -5.57
CA GLY A 230 -17.29 20.53 -5.46
C GLY A 230 -16.44 21.72 -5.04
N GLY A 231 -15.97 22.48 -6.02
CA GLY A 231 -15.65 23.88 -5.82
C GLY A 231 -14.35 24.18 -5.09
N GLY A 232 -13.66 25.22 -5.55
CA GLY A 232 -12.88 26.01 -4.61
C GLY A 232 -13.79 26.59 -3.52
N ASP A 233 -13.12 27.17 -2.53
CA ASP A 233 -13.69 28.12 -1.56
C ASP A 233 -14.10 27.49 -0.23
N ASP A 234 -13.10 27.07 0.55
CA ASP A 234 -13.14 27.34 2.00
C ASP A 234 -11.71 27.47 2.56
N ILE A 235 -11.01 28.53 2.13
CA ILE A 235 -10.10 29.19 3.07
C ILE A 235 -11.04 29.82 4.08
N GLY A 236 -11.22 29.17 5.22
CA GLY A 236 -11.92 29.76 6.34
C GLY A 236 -11.30 31.11 6.64
N ASP A 237 -12.01 32.17 6.28
CA ASP A 237 -11.82 33.49 6.84
C ASP A 237 -12.05 33.34 8.35
N GLY A 238 -10.93 33.33 9.08
CA GLY A 238 -10.93 33.50 10.51
C GLY A 238 -11.50 34.87 10.84
N ASP A 239 -12.78 34.87 11.21
CA ASP A 239 -13.50 35.98 11.80
C ASP A 239 -12.72 36.56 13.00
N GLY A 240 -12.54 37.88 12.98
CA GLY A 240 -12.88 38.69 14.14
C GLY A 240 -12.01 38.59 15.38
N GLY A 241 -10.70 38.79 15.23
CA GLY A 241 -9.87 39.24 16.36
C GLY A 241 -10.15 40.70 16.72
N ASP A 242 -11.08 40.89 17.66
CA ASP A 242 -11.33 42.15 18.38
C ASP A 242 -10.03 42.75 18.95
N GLY A 243 -9.84 44.04 18.73
CA GLY A 243 -8.64 44.78 19.07
C GLY A 243 -8.77 46.26 18.75
N THR A 244 -9.86 46.90 19.21
CA THR A 244 -9.91 48.37 19.24
C THR A 244 -8.94 48.87 20.30
N ASP A 245 -7.78 49.31 19.84
CA ASP A 245 -6.84 50.13 20.59
C ASP A 245 -7.44 51.53 20.74
N THR A 246 -7.95 51.84 21.93
CA THR A 246 -8.41 53.19 22.29
C THR A 246 -7.73 53.66 23.57
N ALA A 247 -7.26 54.90 23.48
CA ALA A 247 -6.95 55.85 24.54
C ALA A 247 -5.54 55.80 25.16
N GLY A 248 -4.60 56.34 24.39
CA GLY A 248 -4.02 57.66 24.65
C GLY A 248 -4.06 58.16 26.11
N ASP A 249 -2.91 58.03 26.75
CA ASP A 249 -2.48 58.61 28.02
C ASP A 249 -2.75 60.13 28.12
N GLY A 250 -3.39 60.53 29.22
CA GLY A 250 -3.67 61.91 29.56
C GLY A 250 -2.88 62.33 30.79
N THR A 251 -1.88 63.20 30.58
CA THR A 251 -1.23 63.98 31.65
C THR A 251 -0.88 65.41 31.16
N GLY A 252 -1.11 66.40 32.03
CA GLY A 252 -0.69 67.82 31.89
C GLY A 252 -1.86 68.78 31.59
N ASP A 253 -2.46 69.45 32.56
CA ASP A 253 -2.03 70.67 33.29
C ASP A 253 -2.02 71.96 32.45
N GLY A 254 -2.59 73.04 32.98
CA GLY A 254 -2.31 74.42 32.57
C GLY A 254 -3.46 75.28 32.02
N SER A 255 -4.18 75.94 32.93
CA SER A 255 -4.53 77.38 32.97
C SER A 255 -4.84 78.19 31.69
N GLY A 256 -5.95 78.93 31.72
CA GLY A 256 -5.91 80.39 31.55
C GLY A 256 -6.59 81.02 30.32
N ASP A 257 -7.66 81.75 30.61
CA ASP A 257 -8.07 83.08 30.08
C ASP A 257 -8.42 83.36 28.60
N GLY A 258 -9.48 84.17 28.45
CA GLY A 258 -9.63 85.23 27.43
C GLY A 258 -10.36 84.79 26.16
N ASP A 259 -11.63 85.16 25.96
CA ASP A 259 -12.10 86.45 25.38
C ASP A 259 -11.88 86.57 23.86
N GLY A 260 -12.92 87.03 23.15
CA GLY A 260 -12.80 87.55 21.79
C GLY A 260 -13.54 86.80 20.69
N THR A 261 -14.84 87.07 20.53
CA THR A 261 -15.45 87.18 19.19
C THR A 261 -14.84 88.38 18.44
N PRO A 262 -14.71 88.34 17.11
CA PRO A 262 -15.70 89.08 16.34
C PRO A 262 -16.15 88.44 15.02
N ASP A 263 -17.32 88.95 14.66
CA ASP A 263 -18.14 88.86 13.46
C ASP A 263 -17.48 89.48 12.20
N GLU A 264 -18.21 89.36 11.09
CA GLU A 264 -18.15 90.09 9.81
C GLU A 264 -17.53 89.36 8.61
N THR A 265 -18.43 88.73 7.84
CA THR A 265 -18.31 88.57 6.40
C THR A 265 -18.92 89.77 5.68
N GLU A 266 -18.12 90.42 4.83
CA GLU A 266 -18.48 91.53 3.93
C GLU A 266 -19.68 91.23 3.01
N THR A 267 -20.56 92.23 2.86
CA THR A 267 -21.32 92.47 1.62
C THR A 267 -21.27 93.97 1.30
N THR A 268 -20.95 94.24 0.05
CA THR A 268 -21.01 95.52 -0.67
C THR A 268 -22.38 96.19 -0.63
#